data_AF-A0A7S2EG27-F1
#
_entry.id   AF-A0A7S2EG27-F1
#
_cell.length_a   1.000
_cell.length_b   1.000
_cell.length_c   1.000
_cell.angle_alpha   90.00
_cell.angle_beta   90.00
_cell.angle_gamma   90.00
#
_symmetry.space_group_name_H-M   'P 1'
#
loop_
_entity.id
_entity.type
_entity.pdbx_description
1 polymer ?
#
loop_
_entity_poly.entity_id
_entity_poly.type
_entity_poly.pdbx_seq_one_letter_code
_entity_poly.pdbx_strand_id
1 'polypeptide(L)'
;DLGDGSLDSSMKDFYNTYLGANTCAVQDCSDSNLANEVDLTNFLKTFAFYAVMTLVDSPLGNGNNHYLASSGDGKGWKLIAWDLDNSASAGGVSSAVCADQCSSRFVHWSIMRPTCRALEESNMAGPILLDNARNKRYIGYVKTFVETIVSNVTFIQDIQDHAKAIQLDVESDVFGQPAFHDFNTELSPDAGQWNQGNPLLATLQARAEDITAQLQALDSGGDYRMPEDVAPQEPCTDWRPGTSNDVCPDDCAYEGCHEPSWTVPYFCAEDTGKCYHGDIDSKCEGITNGAQYSDMEPLFFCWDNLKMAECPGKKDDDGPGNEEPVCYENCNYDGCYEPSWVVPGFCENETGKCYHGDLDPKCKEVINGLKYDGMEPRGKEEVVCWDGMKMSECLVPDSEKENLTVDAEKDDGSDNQSKVTTSGYHSTQAFLGVHGVIIASAVLIGSMFGSN
;
A
#
# COMPACT_ATOMS: atom_id res chain seq x y z
N ASP A 1 12.04 -31.71 14.03
CA ASP A 1 11.38 -32.34 15.18
C ASP A 1 12.35 -32.32 16.35
N LEU A 2 11.89 -31.92 17.54
CA LEU A 2 12.65 -32.01 18.80
C LEU A 2 12.32 -33.29 19.59
N GLY A 3 11.38 -34.11 19.08
CA GLY A 3 10.94 -35.40 19.63
C GLY A 3 11.75 -36.60 19.14
N ASP A 4 11.20 -37.80 19.35
CA ASP A 4 11.81 -39.09 18.98
C ASP A 4 11.59 -39.49 17.51
N GLY A 5 11.05 -38.59 16.69
CA GLY A 5 10.74 -38.82 15.28
C GLY A 5 9.47 -39.63 15.03
N SER A 6 8.76 -40.10 16.08
CA SER A 6 7.53 -40.89 15.91
C SER A 6 6.40 -40.12 15.22
N LEU A 7 6.46 -38.78 15.26
CA LEU A 7 5.48 -37.89 14.66
C LEU A 7 5.91 -37.33 13.30
N ASP A 8 7.13 -37.60 12.81
CA ASP A 8 7.68 -36.99 11.60
C ASP A 8 6.79 -37.19 10.36
N SER A 9 6.27 -38.42 10.17
CA SER A 9 5.38 -38.71 9.04
C SER A 9 4.06 -37.95 9.15
N SER A 10 3.46 -37.92 10.34
CA SER A 10 2.20 -37.20 10.59
C SER A 10 2.38 -35.68 10.44
N MET A 11 3.49 -35.14 10.94
CA MET A 11 3.82 -33.71 10.81
C MET A 11 4.02 -33.33 9.34
N LYS A 12 4.74 -34.16 8.58
CA LYS A 12 4.95 -33.95 7.15
C LYS A 12 3.63 -33.98 6.38
N ASP A 13 2.76 -34.94 6.69
CA ASP A 13 1.45 -35.06 6.05
C ASP A 13 0.56 -33.84 6.39
N PHE A 14 0.54 -33.42 7.66
CA PHE A 14 -0.15 -32.20 8.09
C PHE A 14 0.36 -30.97 7.36
N TYR A 15 1.67 -30.75 7.33
CA TYR A 15 2.27 -29.59 6.67
C TYR A 15 1.93 -29.56 5.17
N ASN A 16 2.11 -30.67 4.45
CA ASN A 16 1.81 -30.73 3.03
C ASN A 16 0.31 -30.55 2.73
N THR A 17 -0.57 -30.99 3.63
CA THR A 17 -2.02 -30.92 3.45
C THR A 17 -2.58 -29.53 3.74
N TYR A 18 -2.06 -28.84 4.75
CA TYR A 18 -2.66 -27.60 5.25
C TYR A 18 -1.80 -26.35 5.05
N LEU A 19 -0.47 -26.49 5.10
CA LEU A 19 0.47 -25.37 5.21
C LEU A 19 1.39 -25.22 3.99
N GLY A 20 1.32 -26.15 3.04
CA GLY A 20 2.14 -26.12 1.82
C GLY A 20 1.75 -24.99 0.87
N ALA A 21 2.69 -24.59 0.01
CA ALA A 21 2.53 -23.45 -0.91
C ALA A 21 1.37 -23.54 -1.94
N ASN A 22 0.75 -24.71 -2.11
CA ASN A 22 -0.30 -24.94 -3.10
C ASN A 22 -1.71 -25.13 -2.49
N THR A 23 -1.88 -24.99 -1.16
CA THR A 23 -3.17 -25.31 -0.52
C THR A 23 -4.28 -24.29 -0.80
N CYS A 24 -3.94 -23.06 -1.21
CA CYS A 24 -4.92 -22.02 -1.55
C CYS A 24 -4.92 -21.58 -3.02
N ALA A 25 -4.32 -22.37 -3.92
CA ALA A 25 -4.08 -21.95 -5.31
C ALA A 25 -5.34 -21.89 -6.21
N VAL A 26 -6.55 -22.16 -5.71
CA VAL A 26 -7.74 -22.34 -6.57
C VAL A 26 -9.02 -21.64 -6.09
N GLN A 27 -9.17 -21.29 -4.81
CA GLN A 27 -10.29 -20.51 -4.27
C GLN A 27 -9.99 -20.23 -2.80
N ASP A 28 -10.53 -19.13 -2.26
CA ASP A 28 -10.42 -18.64 -0.87
C ASP A 28 -10.03 -19.73 0.13
N CYS A 29 -9.00 -19.49 0.95
CA CYS A 29 -8.54 -20.47 1.95
C CYS A 29 -9.62 -20.87 2.98
N SER A 30 -10.85 -20.38 2.88
CA SER A 30 -12.01 -20.68 3.73
C SER A 30 -12.40 -22.15 3.78
N ASP A 31 -12.19 -22.91 2.71
CA ASP A 31 -12.71 -24.29 2.58
C ASP A 31 -11.84 -25.37 3.26
N SER A 32 -10.70 -24.98 3.82
CA SER A 32 -9.81 -25.90 4.52
C SER A 32 -10.40 -26.38 5.86
N ASN A 33 -10.28 -27.69 6.15
CA ASN A 33 -10.67 -28.28 7.43
C ASN A 33 -9.61 -28.12 8.53
N LEU A 34 -8.61 -27.23 8.36
CA LEU A 34 -7.51 -27.00 9.30
C LEU A 34 -7.97 -26.86 10.75
N ALA A 35 -9.08 -26.15 10.99
CA ALA A 35 -9.61 -25.93 12.34
C ALA A 35 -9.98 -27.22 13.11
N ASN A 36 -10.17 -28.35 12.42
CA ASN A 36 -10.44 -29.66 13.04
C ASN A 36 -9.16 -30.44 13.37
N GLU A 37 -8.00 -30.04 12.83
CA GLU A 37 -6.72 -30.73 12.95
C GLU A 37 -5.76 -30.07 13.95
N VAL A 38 -6.17 -28.92 14.49
CA VAL A 38 -5.36 -28.09 15.39
C VAL A 38 -6.04 -27.88 16.72
N ASP A 39 -5.25 -27.61 17.75
CA ASP A 39 -5.77 -27.05 18.99
C ASP A 39 -6.20 -25.60 18.70
N LEU A 40 -7.46 -25.45 18.31
CA LEU A 40 -8.04 -24.18 17.91
C LEU A 40 -7.88 -23.11 18.99
N THR A 41 -7.89 -23.47 20.27
CA THR A 41 -7.69 -22.49 21.34
C THR A 41 -6.25 -21.99 21.39
N ASN A 42 -5.28 -22.88 21.19
CA ASN A 42 -3.89 -22.48 21.07
C ASN A 42 -3.68 -21.59 19.84
N PHE A 43 -4.15 -21.98 18.65
CA PHE A 43 -4.00 -21.19 17.43
C PHE A 43 -4.60 -19.78 17.56
N LEU A 44 -5.84 -19.65 18.02
CA LEU A 44 -6.48 -18.34 18.19
C LEU A 44 -5.73 -17.44 19.20
N LYS A 45 -5.19 -18.02 20.28
CA LYS A 45 -4.38 -17.26 21.25
C LYS A 45 -3.03 -16.85 20.67
N THR A 46 -2.39 -17.72 19.89
CA THR A 46 -1.12 -17.41 19.24
C THR A 46 -1.31 -16.35 18.15
N PHE A 47 -2.41 -16.39 17.38
CA PHE A 47 -2.76 -15.31 16.45
C PHE A 47 -3.01 -13.99 17.18
N ALA A 48 -3.73 -14.01 18.31
CA ALA A 48 -3.92 -12.81 19.13
C ALA A 48 -2.58 -12.24 19.62
N PHE A 49 -1.66 -13.09 20.05
CA PHE A 49 -0.30 -12.69 20.41
C PHE A 49 0.42 -12.05 19.22
N TYR A 50 0.48 -12.69 18.05
CA TYR A 50 1.15 -12.13 16.88
C TYR A 50 0.53 -10.82 16.39
N ALA A 51 -0.80 -10.70 16.41
CA ALA A 51 -1.52 -9.49 15.99
C ALA A 51 -1.27 -8.30 16.94
N VAL A 52 -1.22 -8.56 18.25
CA VAL A 52 -0.93 -7.52 19.26
C VAL A 52 0.53 -7.10 19.19
N MET A 53 1.45 -8.06 19.06
CA MET A 53 2.89 -7.80 18.95
C MET A 53 3.33 -7.39 17.54
N THR A 54 2.39 -7.28 16.59
CA THR A 54 2.63 -6.95 15.16
C THR A 54 3.77 -7.75 14.54
N LEU A 55 3.80 -9.05 14.84
CA LEU A 55 4.80 -9.99 14.36
C LEU A 55 4.35 -10.56 13.03
N VAL A 56 4.83 -9.99 11.94
CA VAL A 56 4.40 -10.37 10.57
C VAL A 56 5.31 -11.39 9.90
N ASP A 57 6.57 -11.50 10.31
CA ASP A 57 7.39 -12.68 10.01
C ASP A 57 6.92 -13.83 10.91
N SER A 58 5.72 -14.35 10.63
CA SER A 58 4.98 -15.28 11.47
C SER A 58 3.89 -16.00 10.64
N PRO A 59 3.12 -16.93 11.24
CA PRO A 59 1.91 -17.48 10.65
C PRO A 59 0.90 -16.47 10.08
N LEU A 60 0.91 -15.21 10.54
CA LEU A 60 0.02 -14.17 10.04
C LEU A 60 0.57 -13.41 8.81
N GLY A 61 1.87 -13.47 8.53
CA GLY A 61 2.42 -12.95 7.28
C GLY A 61 2.90 -14.07 6.37
N ASN A 62 4.19 -14.36 6.38
CA ASN A 62 4.83 -15.31 5.46
C ASN A 62 4.84 -16.79 5.93
N GLY A 63 4.23 -17.10 7.08
CA GLY A 63 4.21 -18.46 7.61
C GLY A 63 5.46 -18.88 8.39
N ASN A 64 6.32 -17.95 8.82
CA ASN A 64 7.59 -18.25 9.49
C ASN A 64 7.48 -18.29 11.04
N ASN A 65 8.61 -18.37 11.76
CA ASN A 65 8.79 -18.11 13.20
C ASN A 65 7.82 -18.81 14.15
N HIS A 66 7.61 -20.09 13.87
CA HIS A 66 6.88 -20.98 14.76
C HIS A 66 7.42 -22.40 14.69
N TYR A 67 7.20 -23.17 15.75
CA TYR A 67 7.23 -24.62 15.72
C TYR A 67 5.81 -25.18 15.72
N LEU A 68 5.65 -26.32 15.06
CA LEU A 68 4.49 -27.18 15.23
C LEU A 68 4.79 -28.24 16.28
N ALA A 69 3.88 -28.38 17.24
CA ALA A 69 3.97 -29.37 18.29
C ALA A 69 2.64 -30.12 18.45
N SER A 70 2.72 -31.41 18.76
CA SER A 70 1.56 -32.19 19.22
C SER A 70 1.88 -32.78 20.58
N SER A 71 0.97 -32.58 21.54
CA SER A 71 1.10 -33.14 22.89
C SER A 71 0.53 -34.55 23.02
N GLY A 72 0.01 -35.14 21.94
CA GLY A 72 -0.66 -36.45 21.98
C GLY A 72 -1.95 -36.46 22.80
N ASP A 73 -2.47 -35.30 23.20
CA ASP A 73 -3.70 -35.11 23.99
C ASP A 73 -4.97 -35.19 23.13
N GLY A 74 -4.83 -35.54 21.84
CA GLY A 74 -5.94 -35.65 20.89
C GLY A 74 -6.54 -34.31 20.47
N LYS A 75 -5.93 -33.17 20.83
CA LYS A 75 -6.42 -31.84 20.45
C LYS A 75 -5.90 -31.33 19.11
N GLY A 76 -5.02 -32.08 18.46
CA GLY A 76 -4.38 -31.68 17.21
C GLY A 76 -3.04 -30.97 17.41
N TRP A 77 -2.57 -30.33 16.33
CA TRP A 77 -1.31 -29.57 16.31
C TRP A 77 -1.44 -28.22 17.01
N LYS A 78 -0.33 -27.72 17.56
CA LYS A 78 -0.20 -26.45 18.29
C LYS A 78 0.89 -25.60 17.65
N LEU A 79 0.70 -24.29 17.62
CA LEU A 79 1.72 -23.31 17.33
C LEU A 79 2.48 -22.94 18.60
N ILE A 80 3.81 -23.02 18.53
CA ILE A 80 4.72 -22.48 19.52
C ILE A 80 5.48 -21.33 18.85
N ALA A 81 5.31 -20.12 19.36
CA ALA A 81 6.00 -18.95 18.83
C ALA A 81 7.51 -19.06 19.04
N TRP A 82 8.28 -18.66 18.03
CA TRP A 82 9.74 -18.69 18.00
C TRP A 82 10.26 -17.41 17.34
N ASP A 83 11.54 -17.08 17.52
CA ASP A 83 12.23 -15.94 16.89
C ASP A 83 11.43 -14.62 16.97
N LEU A 84 11.34 -14.09 18.18
CA LEU A 84 10.50 -12.94 18.51
C LEU A 84 11.29 -11.64 18.60
N ASP A 85 12.51 -11.64 18.10
CA ASP A 85 13.45 -10.50 18.15
C ASP A 85 12.96 -9.31 17.31
N ASN A 86 12.12 -9.53 16.31
CA ASN A 86 11.45 -8.47 15.55
C ASN A 86 10.00 -8.18 16.02
N SER A 87 9.67 -8.47 17.28
CA SER A 87 8.37 -8.09 17.86
C SER A 87 8.23 -6.58 17.97
N ALA A 88 7.05 -6.03 17.64
CA ALA A 88 6.74 -4.61 17.85
C ALA A 88 7.85 -3.70 17.31
N SER A 89 8.44 -4.10 16.18
CA SER A 89 9.46 -3.37 15.45
C SER A 89 8.78 -2.78 14.22
N ALA A 90 8.67 -1.45 14.15
CA ALA A 90 8.30 -0.75 12.92
C ALA A 90 9.36 -0.92 11.81
N GLY A 91 10.44 -1.67 12.07
CA GLY A 91 11.56 -1.87 11.19
C GLY A 91 11.20 -2.63 9.91
N GLY A 92 12.19 -2.70 9.01
CA GLY A 92 12.05 -3.15 7.63
C GLY A 92 11.54 -4.57 7.41
N VAL A 93 11.27 -5.37 8.45
CA VAL A 93 10.64 -6.68 8.27
C VAL A 93 9.18 -6.54 7.85
N SER A 94 8.43 -5.56 8.38
CA SER A 94 7.06 -5.32 7.91
C SER A 94 7.05 -4.90 6.44
N SER A 95 8.01 -4.05 6.05
CA SER A 95 8.27 -3.69 4.66
C SER A 95 8.64 -4.90 3.81
N ALA A 96 9.62 -5.69 4.24
CA ALA A 96 10.17 -6.81 3.47
C ALA A 96 9.21 -8.00 3.36
N VAL A 97 8.36 -8.23 4.36
CA VAL A 97 7.43 -9.36 4.40
C VAL A 97 6.09 -9.02 3.74
N CYS A 98 5.58 -7.80 3.93
CA CYS A 98 4.26 -7.43 3.44
C CYS A 98 4.33 -6.39 2.30
N ALA A 99 4.73 -5.16 2.62
CA ALA A 99 4.91 -4.05 1.68
C ALA A 99 5.55 -2.84 2.37
N ASP A 100 6.30 -2.00 1.65
CA ASP A 100 7.08 -0.89 2.22
C ASP A 100 6.27 0.04 3.13
N GLN A 101 5.03 0.36 2.73
CA GLN A 101 4.11 1.22 3.48
C GLN A 101 3.69 0.65 4.85
N CYS A 102 3.92 -0.64 5.12
CA CYS A 102 3.48 -1.26 6.36
C CYS A 102 4.25 -0.77 7.59
N SER A 103 5.50 -0.32 7.41
CA SER A 103 6.32 0.19 8.51
C SER A 103 5.76 1.44 9.16
N SER A 104 5.13 2.35 8.41
CA SER A 104 4.54 3.58 8.97
C SER A 104 3.21 3.33 9.68
N ARG A 105 2.57 2.19 9.42
CA ARG A 105 1.20 1.87 9.84
C ARG A 105 1.09 0.78 10.88
N PHE A 106 2.19 0.12 11.24
CA PHE A 106 2.12 -1.12 12.00
C PHE A 106 1.38 -0.99 13.35
N VAL A 107 1.51 0.15 14.06
CA VAL A 107 0.75 0.42 15.30
C VAL A 107 -0.75 0.54 15.06
N HIS A 108 -1.17 0.95 13.86
CA HIS A 108 -2.56 1.16 13.43
C HIS A 108 -3.12 -0.03 12.63
N TRP A 109 -2.39 -1.15 12.57
CA TRP A 109 -2.83 -2.30 11.80
C TRP A 109 -4.13 -2.89 12.39
N SER A 110 -5.13 -3.09 11.55
CA SER A 110 -6.40 -3.73 11.90
C SER A 110 -6.22 -5.06 12.62
N ILE A 111 -6.80 -5.20 13.82
CA ILE A 111 -6.91 -6.50 14.50
C ILE A 111 -7.93 -7.43 13.85
N MET A 112 -8.88 -6.90 13.06
CA MET A 112 -9.85 -7.70 12.30
C MET A 112 -9.22 -8.34 11.06
N ARG A 113 -8.17 -7.73 10.51
CA ARG A 113 -7.36 -8.24 9.40
C ARG A 113 -5.86 -8.22 9.76
N PRO A 114 -5.42 -9.13 10.65
CA PRO A 114 -4.06 -9.08 11.21
C PRO A 114 -2.99 -9.69 10.29
N THR A 115 -3.34 -10.04 9.06
CA THR A 115 -2.45 -10.61 8.05
C THR A 115 -1.88 -9.55 7.12
N CYS A 116 -0.80 -9.85 6.38
CA CYS A 116 -0.24 -8.94 5.38
C CYS A 116 -1.29 -8.41 4.40
N ARG A 117 -2.15 -9.31 3.87
CA ARG A 117 -3.22 -9.04 2.89
C ARG A 117 -4.54 -9.63 3.39
N ALA A 118 -5.46 -9.95 2.48
CA ALA A 118 -6.76 -10.53 2.81
C ALA A 118 -6.61 -11.84 3.60
N LEU A 119 -7.58 -12.13 4.49
CA LEU A 119 -7.55 -13.37 5.27
C LEU A 119 -7.69 -14.58 4.35
N GLU A 120 -8.43 -14.43 3.26
CA GLU A 120 -8.68 -15.37 2.17
C GLU A 120 -7.40 -15.84 1.49
N GLU A 121 -6.32 -15.06 1.55
CA GLU A 121 -5.00 -15.39 0.99
C GLU A 121 -4.11 -16.16 1.97
N SER A 122 -4.46 -16.20 3.27
CA SER A 122 -3.66 -16.87 4.30
C SER A 122 -4.09 -18.32 4.50
N ASN A 123 -3.20 -19.26 4.18
CA ASN A 123 -3.42 -20.70 4.37
C ASN A 123 -3.57 -21.12 5.84
N MET A 124 -3.09 -20.30 6.79
CA MET A 124 -3.23 -20.55 8.23
C MET A 124 -4.36 -19.73 8.85
N ALA A 125 -4.39 -18.43 8.60
CA ALA A 125 -5.34 -17.53 9.25
C ALA A 125 -6.73 -17.63 8.61
N GLY A 126 -6.82 -17.67 7.29
CA GLY A 126 -8.08 -17.71 6.53
C GLY A 126 -9.06 -18.80 6.99
N PRO A 127 -8.66 -20.10 6.98
CA PRO A 127 -9.54 -21.20 7.38
C PRO A 127 -10.08 -21.10 8.82
N ILE A 128 -9.43 -20.30 9.66
CA ILE A 128 -9.74 -20.16 11.08
C ILE A 128 -10.50 -18.85 11.34
N LEU A 129 -10.07 -17.73 10.78
CA LEU A 129 -10.55 -16.39 11.11
C LEU A 129 -11.65 -15.86 10.19
N LEU A 130 -11.91 -16.50 9.04
CA LEU A 130 -13.08 -16.19 8.20
C LEU A 130 -14.40 -16.69 8.82
N ASP A 131 -14.35 -17.62 9.77
CA ASP A 131 -15.53 -18.02 10.55
C ASP A 131 -15.83 -16.98 11.63
N ASN A 132 -17.01 -16.36 11.56
CA ASN A 132 -17.44 -15.31 12.50
C ASN A 132 -17.37 -15.71 13.98
N ALA A 133 -17.70 -16.96 14.32
CA ALA A 133 -17.70 -17.40 15.71
C ALA A 133 -16.26 -17.56 16.25
N ARG A 134 -15.35 -18.06 15.42
CA ARG A 134 -13.91 -18.17 15.74
C ARG A 134 -13.25 -16.79 15.76
N ASN A 135 -13.53 -15.92 14.80
CA ASN A 135 -13.07 -14.54 14.77
C ASN A 135 -13.43 -13.81 16.07
N LYS A 136 -14.70 -13.89 16.49
CA LYS A 136 -15.16 -13.31 17.76
C LYS A 136 -14.39 -13.84 18.98
N ARG A 137 -14.03 -15.13 18.99
CA ARG A 137 -13.19 -15.71 20.05
C ARG A 137 -11.77 -15.17 20.00
N TYR A 138 -11.17 -15.05 18.82
CA TYR A 138 -9.86 -14.44 18.61
C TYR A 138 -9.83 -12.98 19.10
N ILE A 139 -10.81 -12.16 18.73
CA ILE A 139 -10.93 -10.77 19.24
C ILE A 139 -11.06 -10.75 20.77
N GLY A 140 -11.79 -11.70 21.36
CA GLY A 140 -11.82 -11.86 22.82
C GLY A 140 -10.45 -12.16 23.43
N TYR A 141 -9.61 -12.94 22.75
CA TYR A 141 -8.22 -13.18 23.19
C TYR A 141 -7.32 -11.96 22.97
N VAL A 142 -7.50 -11.20 21.88
CA VAL A 142 -6.81 -9.91 21.65
C VAL A 142 -7.10 -8.96 22.82
N LYS A 143 -8.38 -8.75 23.14
CA LYS A 143 -8.82 -7.93 24.28
C LYS A 143 -8.19 -8.39 25.59
N THR A 144 -8.29 -9.68 25.88
CA THR A 144 -7.72 -10.25 27.11
C THR A 144 -6.21 -10.03 27.18
N PHE A 145 -5.47 -10.27 26.09
CA PHE A 145 -4.02 -10.12 26.07
C PHE A 145 -3.59 -8.66 26.30
N VAL A 146 -4.25 -7.70 25.65
CA VAL A 146 -3.98 -6.26 25.87
C VAL A 146 -4.28 -5.88 27.31
N GLU A 147 -5.49 -6.16 27.81
CA GLU A 147 -5.93 -5.75 29.15
C GLU A 147 -5.12 -6.39 30.28
N THR A 148 -4.68 -7.63 30.12
CA THR A 148 -4.07 -8.41 31.22
C THR A 148 -2.55 -8.51 31.15
N ILE A 149 -1.95 -8.37 29.96
CA ILE A 149 -0.51 -8.51 29.75
C ILE A 149 0.10 -7.17 29.35
N VAL A 150 -0.27 -6.61 28.19
CA VAL A 150 0.43 -5.44 27.62
C VAL A 150 0.17 -4.16 28.43
N SER A 151 -1.04 -4.00 28.96
CA SER A 151 -1.39 -2.88 29.85
C SER A 151 -1.07 -3.15 31.32
N ASN A 152 -0.44 -4.28 31.66
CA ASN A 152 -0.10 -4.61 33.03
C ASN A 152 1.12 -3.79 33.51
N VAL A 153 0.91 -2.95 34.53
CA VAL A 153 1.96 -2.08 35.06
C VAL A 153 3.17 -2.84 35.62
N THR A 154 2.98 -4.05 36.15
CA THR A 154 4.10 -4.89 36.63
C THR A 154 4.89 -5.43 35.45
N PHE A 155 4.22 -5.90 34.39
CA PHE A 155 4.90 -6.37 33.17
C PHE A 155 5.70 -5.24 32.49
N ILE A 156 5.11 -4.05 32.37
CA ILE A 156 5.79 -2.85 31.85
C ILE A 156 7.02 -2.53 32.70
N GLN A 157 6.88 -2.55 34.03
CA GLN A 157 7.99 -2.31 34.94
C GLN A 157 9.10 -3.38 34.79
N ASP A 158 8.73 -4.65 34.61
CA ASP A 158 9.69 -5.74 34.41
C ASP A 158 10.51 -5.52 33.13
N ILE A 159 9.89 -5.07 32.03
CA ILE A 159 10.60 -4.72 30.79
C ILE A 159 11.58 -3.56 31.05
N GLN A 160 11.12 -2.50 31.71
CA GLN A 160 11.97 -1.35 32.02
C GLN A 160 13.13 -1.71 32.94
N ASP A 161 12.88 -2.54 33.95
CA ASP A 161 13.91 -2.98 34.89
C ASP A 161 14.93 -3.89 34.21
N HIS A 162 14.49 -4.74 33.26
CA HIS A 162 15.40 -5.51 32.42
C HIS A 162 16.27 -4.61 31.53
N ALA A 163 15.68 -3.63 30.83
CA ALA A 163 16.41 -2.69 30.01
C ALA A 163 17.45 -1.89 30.84
N LYS A 164 17.08 -1.42 32.03
CA LYS A 164 18.03 -0.77 32.96
C LYS A 164 19.15 -1.71 33.42
N ALA A 165 18.83 -2.99 33.66
CA ALA A 165 19.81 -3.94 34.15
C ALA A 165 20.94 -4.22 33.13
N ILE A 166 20.64 -4.14 31.83
CA ILE A 166 21.62 -4.36 30.76
C ILE A 166 22.25 -3.05 30.24
N GLN A 167 21.81 -1.90 30.72
CA GLN A 167 22.21 -0.58 30.19
C GLN A 167 23.74 -0.41 30.14
N LEU A 168 24.45 -0.75 31.22
CA LEU A 168 25.91 -0.62 31.28
C LEU A 168 26.62 -1.57 30.29
N ASP A 169 26.06 -2.76 30.09
CA ASP A 169 26.61 -3.72 29.12
C ASP A 169 26.43 -3.17 27.70
N VAL A 170 25.26 -2.63 27.37
CA VAL A 170 24.98 -1.97 26.07
C VAL A 170 25.92 -0.77 25.85
N GLU A 171 26.11 0.10 26.84
CA GLU A 171 27.01 1.26 26.75
C GLU A 171 28.48 0.88 26.53
N SER A 172 28.87 -0.31 26.99
CA SER A 172 30.24 -0.82 26.86
C SER A 172 30.43 -1.78 25.69
N ASP A 173 29.35 -2.14 24.99
CA ASP A 173 29.39 -3.08 23.88
C ASP A 173 30.02 -2.44 22.65
N VAL A 174 31.20 -2.93 22.27
CA VAL A 174 31.91 -2.48 21.06
C VAL A 174 31.20 -2.87 19.76
N PHE A 175 30.26 -3.82 19.83
CA PHE A 175 29.37 -4.22 18.74
C PHE A 175 28.03 -3.47 18.77
N GLY A 176 27.65 -2.89 19.91
CA GLY A 176 26.51 -2.00 20.10
C GLY A 176 26.78 -0.62 19.47
N GLN A 177 26.91 -0.58 18.15
CA GLN A 177 27.23 0.64 17.42
C GLN A 177 26.10 1.66 17.60
N PRO A 178 26.38 2.88 18.14
CA PRO A 178 25.36 3.91 18.37
C PRO A 178 24.72 4.46 17.08
N ALA A 179 25.21 4.03 15.91
CA ALA A 179 24.65 4.39 14.61
C ALA A 179 23.32 3.69 14.30
N PHE A 180 22.95 2.62 15.03
CA PHE A 180 21.79 1.78 14.65
C PHE A 180 20.62 1.84 15.63
N HIS A 181 20.85 2.04 16.94
CA HIS A 181 19.78 2.11 17.93
C HIS A 181 20.13 3.04 19.09
N ASP A 182 19.27 4.01 19.40
CA ASP A 182 19.36 4.81 20.62
C ASP A 182 18.73 4.04 21.78
N PHE A 183 19.55 3.30 22.53
CA PHE A 183 19.07 2.50 23.67
C PHE A 183 18.29 3.31 24.72
N ASN A 184 18.48 4.64 24.78
CA ASN A 184 17.72 5.47 25.71
C ASN A 184 16.22 5.47 25.41
N THR A 185 15.82 5.24 24.15
CA THR A 185 14.39 5.18 23.79
C THR A 185 13.73 3.91 24.35
N GLU A 186 14.47 2.82 24.54
CA GLU A 186 13.99 1.57 25.15
C GLU A 186 13.65 1.71 26.64
N LEU A 187 14.17 2.74 27.31
CA LEU A 187 13.90 3.01 28.72
C LEU A 187 12.55 3.72 28.94
N SER A 188 11.99 4.31 27.87
CA SER A 188 10.78 5.12 27.94
C SER A 188 9.52 4.30 27.63
N PRO A 189 8.48 4.37 28.47
CA PRO A 189 7.17 3.81 28.15
C PRO A 189 6.28 4.81 27.41
N ASP A 190 6.78 5.99 27.03
CA ASP A 190 5.98 7.01 26.38
C ASP A 190 5.56 6.55 24.98
N ALA A 191 4.28 6.18 24.84
CA ALA A 191 3.68 5.78 23.58
C ALA A 191 3.96 6.78 22.45
N GLY A 192 4.05 8.09 22.73
CA GLY A 192 4.34 9.11 21.72
C GLY A 192 5.72 9.00 21.05
N GLN A 193 6.61 8.16 21.58
CA GLN A 193 7.97 7.93 21.06
C GLN A 193 8.11 6.64 20.24
N TRP A 194 7.01 5.93 19.94
CA TRP A 194 7.06 4.64 19.23
C TRP A 194 7.83 4.69 17.90
N ASN A 195 7.81 5.82 17.19
CA ASN A 195 8.48 6.01 15.90
C ASN A 195 9.93 6.53 16.01
N GLN A 196 10.48 6.67 17.22
CA GLN A 196 11.85 7.17 17.45
C GLN A 196 12.85 6.01 17.51
N GLY A 197 13.10 5.38 16.35
CA GLY A 197 14.00 4.22 16.28
C GLY A 197 13.36 2.91 16.75
N ASN A 198 12.02 2.87 16.79
CA ASN A 198 11.19 1.70 17.08
C ASN A 198 11.47 1.01 18.43
N PRO A 199 11.55 1.77 19.54
CA PRO A 199 11.71 1.18 20.86
C PRO A 199 10.57 0.21 21.17
N LEU A 200 10.91 -1.00 21.63
CA LEU A 200 9.95 -2.06 21.91
C LEU A 200 8.88 -1.57 22.89
N LEU A 201 9.29 -0.94 23.99
CA LEU A 201 8.35 -0.60 25.07
C LEU A 201 7.35 0.49 24.67
N ALA A 202 7.82 1.62 24.14
CA ALA A 202 6.93 2.69 23.68
C ALA A 202 6.02 2.20 22.55
N THR A 203 6.54 1.34 21.67
CA THR A 203 5.73 0.71 20.62
C THR A 203 4.61 -0.16 21.18
N LEU A 204 4.91 -1.02 22.17
CA LEU A 204 3.90 -1.84 22.81
C LEU A 204 2.82 -1.00 23.49
N GLN A 205 3.19 0.13 24.11
CA GLN A 205 2.23 1.06 24.69
C GLN A 205 1.36 1.72 23.62
N ALA A 206 1.95 2.26 22.54
CA ALA A 206 1.21 2.86 21.43
C ALA A 206 0.25 1.85 20.77
N ARG A 207 0.71 0.61 20.57
CA ARG A 207 -0.11 -0.48 20.03
C ARG A 207 -1.25 -0.87 20.97
N ALA A 208 -1.02 -0.92 22.27
CA ALA A 208 -2.07 -1.21 23.25
C ALA A 208 -3.15 -0.11 23.29
N GLU A 209 -2.74 1.16 23.23
CA GLU A 209 -3.65 2.29 23.12
C GLU A 209 -4.48 2.22 21.82
N ASP A 210 -3.84 1.94 20.68
CA ASP A 210 -4.50 1.82 19.39
C ASP A 210 -5.49 0.65 19.36
N ILE A 211 -5.09 -0.55 19.83
CA ILE A 211 -5.99 -1.71 19.92
C ILE A 211 -7.16 -1.44 20.86
N THR A 212 -6.94 -0.70 21.95
CA THR A 212 -8.03 -0.30 22.85
C THR A 212 -9.06 0.57 22.10
N ALA A 213 -8.61 1.50 21.27
CA ALA A 213 -9.49 2.30 20.41
C ALA A 213 -10.20 1.46 19.35
N GLN A 214 -9.51 0.52 18.71
CA GLN A 214 -10.09 -0.45 17.78
C GLN A 214 -11.23 -1.25 18.42
N LEU A 215 -10.98 -1.82 19.61
CA LEU A 215 -11.98 -2.59 20.35
C LEU A 215 -13.19 -1.73 20.74
N GLN A 216 -12.98 -0.46 21.11
CA GLN A 216 -14.08 0.47 21.39
C GLN A 216 -14.91 0.81 20.14
N ALA A 217 -14.26 1.00 19.00
CA ALA A 217 -14.95 1.22 17.73
C ALA A 217 -15.82 0.00 17.35
N LEU A 218 -15.26 -1.20 17.45
CA LEU A 218 -15.98 -2.46 17.22
C LEU A 218 -17.16 -2.65 18.20
N ASP A 219 -16.95 -2.38 19.50
CA ASP A 219 -17.99 -2.55 20.54
C ASP A 219 -19.13 -1.52 20.39
N SER A 220 -18.83 -0.31 19.90
CA SER A 220 -19.81 0.76 19.73
C SER A 220 -20.50 0.75 18.36
N GLY A 221 -20.03 -0.07 17.42
CA GLY A 221 -20.40 0.06 16.00
C GLY A 221 -19.98 1.42 15.43
N GLY A 222 -18.94 2.02 15.99
CA GLY A 222 -18.36 3.29 15.55
C GLY A 222 -17.52 3.12 14.30
N ASP A 223 -16.82 4.18 13.91
CA ASP A 223 -16.10 4.20 12.64
C ASP A 223 -14.86 3.28 12.71
N TYR A 224 -14.96 2.10 12.10
CA TYR A 224 -13.92 1.10 11.93
C TYR A 224 -13.96 0.62 10.49
N ARG A 225 -12.81 0.55 9.81
CA ARG A 225 -12.74 -0.06 8.47
C ARG A 225 -12.88 -1.57 8.59
N MET A 226 -14.09 -2.07 8.34
CA MET A 226 -14.39 -3.48 8.44
C MET A 226 -13.71 -4.24 7.29
N PRO A 227 -13.39 -5.54 7.45
CA PRO A 227 -12.72 -6.31 6.39
C PRO A 227 -13.42 -6.22 5.02
N GLU A 228 -14.75 -6.14 4.98
CA GLU A 228 -15.55 -5.96 3.76
C GLU A 228 -15.37 -4.59 3.07
N ASP A 229 -14.90 -3.57 3.79
CA ASP A 229 -14.65 -2.22 3.28
C ASP A 229 -13.21 -2.05 2.77
N VAL A 230 -12.42 -3.12 2.77
CA VAL A 230 -10.98 -3.09 2.50
C VAL A 230 -10.70 -3.98 1.30
N ALA A 231 -10.03 -3.42 0.30
CA ALA A 231 -9.69 -4.17 -0.91
C ALA A 231 -8.83 -5.41 -0.57
N PRO A 232 -9.04 -6.58 -1.20
CA PRO A 232 -8.27 -7.78 -0.90
C PRO A 232 -6.76 -7.58 -1.02
N GLN A 233 -6.33 -6.79 -1.99
CA GLN A 233 -4.93 -6.47 -2.23
C GLN A 233 -4.31 -5.46 -1.25
N GLU A 234 -5.09 -4.69 -0.48
CA GLU A 234 -4.57 -3.65 0.40
C GLU A 234 -3.67 -4.28 1.48
N PRO A 235 -2.35 -4.01 1.49
CA PRO A 235 -1.50 -4.51 2.54
C PRO A 235 -1.69 -3.71 3.83
N CYS A 236 -1.40 -4.33 4.98
CA CYS A 236 -1.29 -3.65 6.28
C CYS A 236 -2.39 -2.63 6.58
N THR A 237 -3.63 -3.10 6.45
CA THR A 237 -4.84 -2.32 6.61
C THR A 237 -4.83 -1.49 7.89
N ASP A 238 -4.88 -0.18 7.73
CA ASP A 238 -5.12 0.75 8.81
C ASP A 238 -6.61 0.74 9.16
N TRP A 239 -6.94 0.57 10.44
CA TRP A 239 -8.33 0.41 10.87
C TRP A 239 -9.15 1.70 10.81
N ARG A 240 -8.49 2.86 10.76
CA ARG A 240 -9.14 4.17 10.90
C ARG A 240 -9.88 4.52 9.60
N PRO A 241 -11.03 5.20 9.65
CA PRO A 241 -11.71 5.63 8.42
C PRO A 241 -10.88 6.61 7.60
N GLY A 242 -10.96 6.52 6.27
CA GLY A 242 -10.28 7.44 5.35
C GLY A 242 -8.76 7.28 5.27
N THR A 243 -8.19 6.22 5.86
CA THR A 243 -6.78 5.85 5.73
C THR A 243 -6.55 4.76 4.69
N SER A 244 -7.51 4.52 3.79
CA SER A 244 -7.31 3.59 2.68
C SER A 244 -6.10 4.01 1.86
N ASN A 245 -5.44 3.04 1.24
CA ASN A 245 -4.38 3.33 0.27
C ASN A 245 -4.88 4.05 -0.98
N ASP A 246 -6.19 4.37 -1.06
CA ASP A 246 -6.80 5.16 -2.13
C ASP A 246 -6.18 6.56 -2.29
N VAL A 247 -5.25 6.97 -1.41
CA VAL A 247 -4.38 8.11 -1.68
C VAL A 247 -3.67 7.94 -3.03
N CYS A 248 -3.32 6.70 -3.39
CA CYS A 248 -2.77 6.34 -4.70
C CYS A 248 -3.74 5.44 -5.47
N PRO A 249 -4.09 5.80 -6.71
CA PRO A 249 -4.99 4.97 -7.53
C PRO A 249 -4.40 3.58 -7.74
N ASP A 250 -5.19 2.54 -7.43
CA ASP A 250 -4.84 1.12 -7.48
C ASP A 250 -3.53 0.74 -6.77
N ASP A 251 -3.17 1.38 -5.65
CA ASP A 251 -1.86 1.17 -5.01
C ASP A 251 -0.68 1.43 -5.97
N CYS A 252 -0.87 2.25 -7.01
CA CYS A 252 0.08 2.46 -8.12
C CYS A 252 0.28 1.24 -9.05
N ALA A 253 -0.52 0.19 -8.89
CA ALA A 253 -0.45 -1.05 -9.67
C ALA A 253 -1.21 -0.96 -11.01
N TYR A 254 -1.01 0.11 -11.79
CA TYR A 254 -1.66 0.34 -13.09
C TYR A 254 -0.67 0.50 -14.25
N GLU A 255 -1.17 0.44 -15.48
CA GLU A 255 -0.34 0.53 -16.69
C GLU A 255 0.42 1.87 -16.75
N GLY A 256 1.72 1.79 -16.98
CA GLY A 256 2.62 2.94 -17.00
C GLY A 256 3.22 3.29 -15.64
N CYS A 257 2.76 2.65 -14.56
CA CYS A 257 3.32 2.81 -13.22
C CYS A 257 3.86 1.51 -12.63
N HIS A 258 3.26 0.36 -12.98
CA HIS A 258 3.77 -0.96 -12.59
C HIS A 258 4.47 -1.68 -13.73
N GLU A 259 5.76 -1.95 -13.57
CA GLU A 259 6.54 -2.81 -14.46
C GLU A 259 7.42 -3.75 -13.62
N PRO A 260 7.14 -5.08 -13.63
CA PRO A 260 7.85 -6.05 -12.80
C PRO A 260 9.36 -6.14 -13.04
N SER A 261 9.86 -5.63 -14.17
CA SER A 261 11.29 -5.61 -14.46
C SER A 261 12.07 -4.47 -13.81
N TRP A 262 11.39 -3.47 -13.21
CA TRP A 262 12.02 -2.41 -12.45
C TRP A 262 12.42 -2.86 -11.04
N THR A 263 13.45 -2.23 -10.49
CA THR A 263 13.89 -2.51 -9.12
C THR A 263 12.84 -2.10 -8.09
N VAL A 264 12.17 -0.97 -8.32
CA VAL A 264 10.95 -0.56 -7.63
C VAL A 264 9.81 -0.63 -8.65
N PRO A 265 9.06 -1.74 -8.67
CA PRO A 265 8.00 -1.94 -9.65
C PRO A 265 6.96 -0.82 -9.62
N TYR A 266 6.63 -0.32 -8.43
CA TYR A 266 5.87 0.90 -8.15
C TYR A 266 5.99 1.22 -6.65
N PHE A 267 5.69 2.46 -6.26
CA PHE A 267 5.71 2.94 -4.88
C PHE A 267 4.66 4.05 -4.70
N CYS A 268 3.83 3.95 -3.66
CA CYS A 268 2.88 5.00 -3.28
C CYS A 268 3.47 5.90 -2.18
N ALA A 269 3.65 7.17 -2.47
CA ALA A 269 3.96 8.17 -1.44
C ALA A 269 2.67 8.68 -0.81
N GLU A 270 2.22 8.02 0.26
CA GLU A 270 0.94 8.27 0.93
C GLU A 270 0.75 9.72 1.42
N ASP A 271 1.83 10.43 1.71
CA ASP A 271 1.79 11.83 2.13
C ASP A 271 1.38 12.79 1.00
N THR A 272 1.62 12.39 -0.25
CA THR A 272 1.34 13.20 -1.45
C THR A 272 0.27 12.59 -2.36
N GLY A 273 -0.06 11.30 -2.18
CA GLY A 273 -0.91 10.55 -3.10
C GLY A 273 -0.28 10.31 -4.46
N LYS A 274 1.05 10.45 -4.55
CA LYS A 274 1.77 10.30 -5.80
C LYS A 274 2.35 8.90 -5.91
N CYS A 275 2.28 8.38 -7.12
CA CYS A 275 2.88 7.12 -7.48
C CYS A 275 4.25 7.34 -8.11
N TYR A 276 5.21 6.49 -7.77
CA TYR A 276 6.55 6.52 -8.32
C TYR A 276 6.99 5.12 -8.74
N HIS A 277 7.99 5.06 -9.61
CA HIS A 277 8.68 3.83 -9.98
C HIS A 277 10.17 4.12 -10.18
N GLY A 278 11.02 3.09 -10.21
CA GLY A 278 12.45 3.34 -10.41
C GLY A 278 13.36 2.13 -10.45
N ASP A 279 14.63 2.41 -10.73
CA ASP A 279 15.69 1.41 -10.85
C ASP A 279 16.94 1.81 -10.05
N ILE A 280 17.74 0.81 -9.66
CA ILE A 280 19.07 1.06 -9.11
C ILE A 280 19.92 1.79 -10.14
N ASP A 281 20.48 2.93 -9.74
CA ASP A 281 21.42 3.69 -10.54
C ASP A 281 22.59 4.16 -9.67
N SER A 282 23.78 3.62 -9.91
CA SER A 282 24.98 3.99 -9.16
C SER A 282 25.34 5.48 -9.29
N LYS A 283 24.83 6.18 -10.31
CA LYS A 283 25.02 7.63 -10.43
C LYS A 283 24.22 8.43 -9.41
N CYS A 284 23.24 7.82 -8.74
CA CYS A 284 22.53 8.44 -7.64
C CYS A 284 23.28 8.38 -6.29
N GLU A 285 24.42 7.67 -6.22
CA GLU A 285 25.25 7.65 -5.04
C GLU A 285 25.82 9.05 -4.74
N GLY A 286 25.50 9.58 -3.55
CA GLY A 286 25.92 10.91 -3.11
C GLY A 286 25.14 12.07 -3.74
N ILE A 287 24.09 11.80 -4.53
CA ILE A 287 23.16 12.81 -5.02
C ILE A 287 22.04 13.00 -3.98
N THR A 288 21.74 14.25 -3.62
CA THR A 288 20.65 14.57 -2.68
C THR A 288 19.31 14.07 -3.20
N ASN A 289 18.48 13.48 -2.32
CA ASN A 289 17.12 13.03 -2.69
C ASN A 289 16.31 14.16 -3.34
N GLY A 290 15.65 13.84 -4.46
CA GLY A 290 14.90 14.77 -5.30
C GLY A 290 15.74 15.54 -6.34
N ALA A 291 17.08 15.42 -6.32
CA ALA A 291 17.95 16.06 -7.31
C ALA A 291 18.22 15.17 -8.53
N GLN A 292 18.64 15.79 -9.62
CA GLN A 292 19.09 15.11 -10.85
C GLN A 292 20.62 15.22 -11.00
N TYR A 293 21.25 14.21 -11.58
CA TYR A 293 22.61 14.33 -12.10
C TYR A 293 22.60 14.89 -13.54
N SER A 294 23.74 15.37 -14.04
CA SER A 294 23.83 16.25 -15.21
C SER A 294 23.30 15.70 -16.54
N ASP A 295 23.23 14.38 -16.70
CA ASP A 295 22.76 13.67 -17.89
C ASP A 295 21.51 12.81 -17.63
N MET A 296 20.81 13.03 -16.52
CA MET A 296 19.56 12.34 -16.20
C MET A 296 18.43 12.81 -17.12
N GLU A 297 17.57 11.89 -17.55
CA GLU A 297 16.39 12.20 -18.35
C GLU A 297 15.42 13.11 -17.58
N PRO A 298 14.71 14.02 -18.28
CA PRO A 298 13.65 14.81 -17.66
C PRO A 298 12.61 13.89 -17.00
N LEU A 299 12.05 14.33 -15.86
CA LEU A 299 11.07 13.60 -15.01
C LEU A 299 11.66 12.56 -14.04
N PHE A 300 12.93 12.17 -14.20
CA PHE A 300 13.59 11.32 -13.21
C PHE A 300 14.25 12.15 -12.11
N PHE A 301 14.50 11.55 -10.95
CA PHE A 301 15.27 12.13 -9.85
C PHE A 301 15.93 11.01 -9.03
N CYS A 302 16.96 11.35 -8.25
CA CYS A 302 17.59 10.41 -7.33
C CYS A 302 16.83 10.34 -6.00
N TRP A 303 16.66 9.14 -5.46
CA TRP A 303 16.14 8.90 -4.12
C TRP A 303 16.77 7.63 -3.53
N ASP A 304 17.53 7.75 -2.43
CA ASP A 304 18.17 6.61 -1.75
C ASP A 304 18.98 5.68 -2.68
N ASN A 305 19.75 6.29 -3.60
CA ASN A 305 20.54 5.62 -4.65
C ASN A 305 19.72 4.95 -5.76
N LEU A 306 18.43 5.22 -5.83
CA LEU A 306 17.55 4.83 -6.92
C LEU A 306 17.31 6.01 -7.86
N LYS A 307 17.19 5.72 -9.15
CA LYS A 307 16.67 6.65 -10.14
C LYS A 307 15.16 6.43 -10.24
N MET A 308 14.39 7.37 -9.70
CA MET A 308 12.93 7.32 -9.58
C MET A 308 12.26 8.28 -10.58
N ALA A 309 11.02 8.00 -10.97
CA ALA A 309 10.14 8.92 -11.70
C ALA A 309 8.73 8.89 -11.13
N GLU A 310 8.02 10.02 -11.20
CA GLU A 310 6.59 10.08 -10.89
C GLU A 310 5.81 9.38 -12.01
N CYS A 311 4.93 8.46 -11.62
CA CYS A 311 4.10 7.72 -12.56
C CYS A 311 3.15 8.68 -13.31
N PRO A 312 2.81 8.37 -14.58
CA PRO A 312 1.70 9.05 -15.24
C PRO A 312 0.42 8.82 -14.43
N GLY A 313 -0.50 9.79 -14.42
CA GLY A 313 -1.80 9.59 -13.78
C GLY A 313 -2.51 8.36 -14.37
N LYS A 314 -3.19 7.58 -13.50
CA LYS A 314 -3.99 6.43 -13.94
C LYS A 314 -4.97 6.91 -15.01
N LYS A 315 -5.00 6.23 -16.15
CA LYS A 315 -6.07 6.40 -17.12
C LYS A 315 -7.28 5.70 -16.53
N ASP A 316 -8.25 6.46 -16.06
CA ASP A 316 -9.49 5.87 -15.54
C ASP A 316 -10.20 5.15 -16.69
N ASP A 317 -10.20 3.82 -16.66
CA ASP A 317 -10.97 3.00 -17.62
C ASP A 317 -12.49 3.16 -17.42
N ASP A 318 -12.93 3.79 -16.32
CA ASP A 318 -14.34 3.87 -15.89
C ASP A 318 -14.84 5.29 -15.54
N GLY A 319 -14.20 6.35 -16.01
CA GLY A 319 -14.76 7.72 -15.93
C GLY A 319 -16.02 7.87 -16.80
N PRO A 320 -17.12 8.50 -16.31
CA PRO A 320 -18.41 8.52 -16.98
C PRO A 320 -18.30 9.32 -18.27
N GLY A 321 -18.27 8.61 -19.40
CA GLY A 321 -18.22 9.23 -20.71
C GLY A 321 -17.09 10.25 -20.84
N ASN A 322 -15.92 9.79 -21.29
CA ASN A 322 -15.51 10.37 -22.56
C ASN A 322 -16.66 10.09 -23.55
N GLU A 323 -17.69 10.92 -23.52
CA GLU A 323 -18.13 11.48 -24.79
C GLU A 323 -16.85 12.11 -25.32
N GLU A 324 -16.05 11.32 -26.06
CA GLU A 324 -15.36 11.89 -27.22
C GLU A 324 -16.39 12.86 -27.78
N PRO A 325 -16.14 14.18 -27.82
CA PRO A 325 -17.13 15.03 -28.40
C PRO A 325 -17.34 14.48 -29.79
N VAL A 326 -18.52 13.90 -30.00
CA VAL A 326 -18.79 13.10 -31.17
C VAL A 326 -18.92 14.14 -32.25
N CYS A 327 -17.79 14.47 -32.88
CA CYS A 327 -17.79 15.24 -34.08
C CYS A 327 -18.82 14.61 -34.99
N TYR A 328 -19.73 15.43 -35.49
CA TYR A 328 -20.85 14.95 -36.29
C TYR A 328 -20.32 14.01 -37.39
N GLU A 329 -20.74 12.74 -37.34
CA GLU A 329 -20.29 11.64 -38.20
C GLU A 329 -18.75 11.47 -38.29
N ASN A 330 -18.01 11.75 -37.21
CA ASN A 330 -16.54 11.80 -37.19
C ASN A 330 -15.95 12.66 -38.31
N CYS A 331 -16.64 13.76 -38.63
CA CYS A 331 -16.31 14.66 -39.72
C CYS A 331 -16.40 14.04 -41.12
N ASN A 332 -17.01 12.86 -41.26
CA ASN A 332 -17.15 12.12 -42.52
C ASN A 332 -18.48 12.42 -43.23
N TYR A 333 -18.76 13.70 -43.48
CA TYR A 333 -19.96 14.17 -44.16
C TYR A 333 -19.65 15.09 -45.34
N ASP A 334 -20.62 15.23 -46.25
CA ASP A 334 -20.46 16.01 -47.47
C ASP A 334 -20.17 17.49 -47.15
N GLY A 335 -19.10 18.02 -47.74
CA GLY A 335 -18.56 19.35 -47.45
C GLY A 335 -17.46 19.39 -46.39
N CYS A 336 -17.34 18.36 -45.54
CA CYS A 336 -16.29 18.29 -44.52
C CYS A 336 -15.27 17.17 -44.76
N TYR A 337 -15.69 16.12 -45.46
CA TYR A 337 -14.80 15.05 -45.89
C TYR A 337 -14.57 14.99 -47.39
N GLU A 338 -13.30 15.08 -47.79
CA GLU A 338 -12.89 14.87 -49.17
C GLU A 338 -11.51 14.18 -49.18
N PRO A 339 -11.41 12.94 -49.67
CA PRO A 339 -10.18 12.14 -49.61
C PRO A 339 -9.02 12.74 -50.41
N SER A 340 -9.27 13.70 -51.31
CA SER A 340 -8.22 14.42 -52.02
C SER A 340 -7.56 15.56 -51.22
N TRP A 341 -8.09 15.93 -50.05
CA TRP A 341 -7.47 16.93 -49.16
C TRP A 341 -6.35 16.33 -48.30
N VAL A 342 -5.46 17.18 -47.83
CA VAL A 342 -4.33 16.77 -46.99
C VAL A 342 -4.79 16.43 -45.57
N VAL A 343 -5.75 17.21 -45.06
CA VAL A 343 -6.56 16.84 -43.90
C VAL A 343 -7.95 16.56 -44.43
N PRO A 344 -8.29 15.27 -44.69
CA PRO A 344 -9.55 14.90 -45.30
C PRO A 344 -10.73 15.10 -44.35
N GLY A 345 -10.50 15.30 -43.06
CA GLY A 345 -11.52 15.57 -42.03
C GLY A 345 -10.90 15.26 -40.67
N PHE A 346 -10.96 16.21 -39.74
CA PHE A 346 -10.31 16.13 -38.43
C PHE A 346 -11.25 16.62 -37.35
N CYS A 347 -11.42 15.80 -36.31
CA CYS A 347 -12.21 16.14 -35.13
C CYS A 347 -11.30 16.78 -34.07
N GLU A 348 -11.64 18.01 -33.64
CA GLU A 348 -11.01 18.63 -32.49
C GLU A 348 -11.71 18.19 -31.20
N ASN A 349 -11.08 17.27 -30.48
CA ASN A 349 -11.62 16.64 -29.28
C ASN A 349 -11.94 17.59 -28.12
N GLU A 350 -11.51 18.86 -28.16
CA GLU A 350 -11.86 19.82 -27.11
C GLU A 350 -13.16 20.58 -27.41
N THR A 351 -13.47 20.78 -28.70
CA THR A 351 -14.58 21.64 -29.14
C THR A 351 -15.69 20.88 -29.84
N GLY A 352 -15.45 19.62 -30.24
CA GLY A 352 -16.34 18.83 -31.09
C GLY A 352 -16.49 19.38 -32.51
N LYS A 353 -15.60 20.30 -32.91
CA LYS A 353 -15.62 20.89 -34.25
C LYS A 353 -14.85 20.03 -35.24
N CYS A 354 -15.35 20.05 -36.47
CA CYS A 354 -14.71 19.40 -37.58
C CYS A 354 -13.91 20.40 -38.41
N TYR A 355 -12.72 20.00 -38.84
CA TYR A 355 -11.85 20.79 -39.69
C TYR A 355 -11.35 19.97 -40.87
N HIS A 356 -10.97 20.66 -41.93
CA HIS A 356 -10.34 20.09 -43.12
C HIS A 356 -9.34 21.09 -43.67
N GLY A 357 -8.39 20.63 -44.49
CA GLY A 357 -7.33 21.53 -44.95
C GLY A 357 -6.45 20.99 -46.05
N ASP A 358 -5.79 21.94 -46.71
CA ASP A 358 -4.82 21.68 -47.78
C ASP A 358 -3.45 22.26 -47.42
N LEU A 359 -2.40 21.70 -48.02
CA LEU A 359 -1.07 22.30 -47.95
C LEU A 359 -1.07 23.67 -48.63
N ASP A 360 -0.70 24.69 -47.86
CA ASP A 360 -0.47 26.03 -48.38
C ASP A 360 0.91 26.49 -47.93
N PRO A 361 1.91 26.55 -48.85
CA PRO A 361 3.26 26.97 -48.49
C PRO A 361 3.33 28.34 -47.82
N LYS A 362 2.33 29.22 -48.05
CA LYS A 362 2.25 30.52 -47.40
C LYS A 362 1.91 30.44 -45.92
N CYS A 363 1.36 29.32 -45.44
CA CYS A 363 1.07 29.10 -44.02
C CYS A 363 2.29 28.68 -43.19
N LYS A 364 3.45 28.36 -43.80
CA LYS A 364 4.64 27.89 -43.07
C LYS A 364 5.22 28.92 -42.10
N GLU A 365 5.03 30.21 -42.37
CA GLU A 365 5.56 31.31 -41.56
C GLU A 365 4.45 32.13 -40.89
N VAL A 366 3.21 31.63 -40.93
CA VAL A 366 2.04 32.30 -40.34
C VAL A 366 1.71 31.61 -39.03
N ILE A 367 1.50 32.41 -37.97
CA ILE A 367 1.12 31.91 -36.64
C ILE A 367 -0.21 31.15 -36.74
N ASN A 368 -0.30 29.99 -36.08
CA ASN A 368 -1.51 29.17 -36.06
C ASN A 368 -2.74 30.00 -35.62
N GLY A 369 -3.85 29.83 -36.33
CA GLY A 369 -5.09 30.58 -36.13
C GLY A 369 -5.17 31.94 -36.86
N LEU A 370 -4.12 32.39 -37.56
CA LEU A 370 -4.12 33.64 -38.32
C LEU A 370 -4.20 33.42 -39.83
N LYS A 371 -4.60 34.49 -40.55
CA LYS A 371 -4.65 34.57 -42.03
C LYS A 371 -3.45 35.37 -42.54
N TYR A 372 -2.95 35.03 -43.73
CA TYR A 372 -2.03 35.91 -44.47
C TYR A 372 -2.79 36.84 -45.42
N ASP A 373 -2.15 37.94 -45.84
CA ASP A 373 -2.75 38.90 -46.79
C ASP A 373 -3.09 38.26 -48.13
N GLY A 374 -4.37 38.34 -48.53
CA GLY A 374 -4.89 37.73 -49.75
C GLY A 374 -5.28 36.26 -49.61
N MET A 375 -5.42 35.74 -48.39
CA MET A 375 -6.00 34.42 -48.15
C MET A 375 -7.51 34.44 -48.40
N GLU A 376 -7.93 33.90 -49.55
CA GLU A 376 -9.36 33.80 -49.92
C GLU A 376 -10.08 32.69 -49.11
N PRO A 377 -11.34 32.89 -48.70
CA PRO A 377 -12.14 31.88 -48.01
C PRO A 377 -12.44 30.66 -48.89
N ARG A 378 -12.79 29.53 -48.25
CA ARG A 378 -13.25 28.32 -48.94
C ARG A 378 -14.78 28.33 -48.97
N GLY A 379 -15.36 28.85 -50.04
CA GLY A 379 -16.81 29.03 -50.11
C GLY A 379 -17.31 29.98 -49.02
N LYS A 380 -18.06 29.46 -48.04
CA LYS A 380 -18.56 30.21 -46.88
C LYS A 380 -17.71 30.03 -45.61
N GLU A 381 -16.70 29.17 -45.66
CA GLU A 381 -15.89 28.82 -44.51
C GLU A 381 -14.78 29.83 -44.31
N GLU A 382 -14.59 30.21 -43.04
CA GLU A 382 -13.39 30.92 -42.66
C GLU A 382 -12.20 29.97 -42.67
N VAL A 383 -11.07 30.47 -43.19
CA VAL A 383 -9.84 29.71 -43.34
C VAL A 383 -8.74 30.32 -42.47
N VAL A 384 -7.92 29.51 -41.83
CA VAL A 384 -6.77 29.96 -41.03
C VAL A 384 -5.55 29.10 -41.35
N CYS A 385 -4.36 29.58 -41.02
CA CYS A 385 -3.17 28.74 -41.06
C CYS A 385 -3.06 27.87 -39.80
N TRP A 386 -2.66 26.62 -39.95
CA TRP A 386 -2.31 25.72 -38.86
C TRP A 386 -1.22 24.75 -39.32
N ASP A 387 -0.06 24.76 -38.69
CA ASP A 387 1.08 23.87 -38.97
C ASP A 387 1.47 23.80 -40.46
N GLY A 388 1.47 24.95 -41.13
CA GLY A 388 1.79 25.03 -42.56
C GLY A 388 0.67 24.60 -43.50
N MET A 389 -0.54 24.36 -42.98
CA MET A 389 -1.74 24.03 -43.74
C MET A 389 -2.73 25.19 -43.69
N LYS A 390 -3.56 25.30 -44.72
CA LYS A 390 -4.73 26.17 -44.74
C LYS A 390 -5.95 25.34 -44.33
N MET A 391 -6.42 25.58 -43.11
CA MET A 391 -7.52 24.86 -42.47
C MET A 391 -8.81 25.66 -42.52
N SER A 392 -9.96 25.01 -42.68
CA SER A 392 -11.30 25.58 -42.51
C SER A 392 -12.12 24.76 -41.51
N GLU A 393 -12.95 25.44 -40.72
CA GLU A 393 -13.97 24.80 -39.89
C GLU A 393 -15.14 24.36 -40.79
N CYS A 394 -15.49 23.09 -40.72
CA CYS A 394 -16.59 22.52 -41.50
C CYS A 394 -17.93 23.09 -41.03
N LEU A 395 -18.79 23.45 -41.98
CA LEU A 395 -20.16 23.87 -41.67
C LEU A 395 -21.08 22.64 -41.63
N VAL A 396 -21.60 22.30 -40.44
CA VAL A 396 -22.64 21.27 -40.30
C VAL A 396 -23.88 21.70 -41.11
N PRO A 397 -24.45 20.84 -41.98
CA PRO A 397 -25.64 21.15 -42.75
C PRO A 397 -26.81 21.64 -41.88
N ASP A 398 -27.52 22.69 -42.31
CA ASP A 398 -28.60 23.30 -41.53
C ASP A 398 -29.75 22.31 -41.23
N SER A 399 -29.93 21.27 -42.05
CA SER A 399 -30.92 20.20 -41.83
C SER A 399 -30.62 19.30 -40.62
N GLU A 400 -29.39 19.35 -40.09
CA GLU A 400 -28.89 18.41 -39.09
C GLU A 400 -28.62 19.07 -37.73
N LYS A 401 -28.65 20.41 -37.67
CA LYS A 401 -28.43 21.17 -36.42
C LYS A 401 -29.52 20.95 -35.35
N GLU A 402 -30.71 20.47 -35.75
CA GLU A 402 -31.80 20.17 -34.82
C GLU A 402 -31.54 18.91 -33.97
N ASN A 403 -30.64 18.01 -34.39
CA ASN A 403 -30.31 16.78 -33.66
C ASN A 403 -29.23 16.95 -32.57
N LEU A 404 -28.54 18.10 -32.51
CA LEU A 404 -27.40 18.33 -31.61
C LEU A 404 -27.74 19.08 -30.30
N THR A 405 -29.02 19.44 -30.06
CA THR A 405 -29.42 20.33 -28.94
C THR A 405 -30.23 19.66 -27.82
N VAL A 406 -30.32 18.32 -27.77
CA VAL A 406 -31.32 17.65 -26.91
C VAL A 406 -30.89 17.38 -25.45
N ASP A 407 -29.61 17.42 -25.06
CA ASP A 407 -29.20 16.89 -23.74
C ASP A 407 -28.51 17.85 -22.76
N ALA A 408 -28.63 19.18 -22.94
CA ALA A 408 -27.99 20.15 -22.05
C ALA A 408 -28.97 21.04 -21.25
N GLU A 409 -29.90 20.45 -20.48
CA GLU A 409 -30.60 21.18 -19.40
C GLU A 409 -30.93 20.26 -18.21
N LYS A 410 -30.10 20.32 -17.14
CA LYS A 410 -30.45 20.32 -15.69
C LYS A 410 -29.23 19.97 -14.83
N ASP A 411 -28.68 20.95 -14.10
CA ASP A 411 -28.66 20.95 -12.62
C ASP A 411 -28.03 22.26 -12.11
N ASP A 412 -28.83 23.11 -11.48
CA ASP A 412 -28.40 24.32 -10.78
C ASP A 412 -28.52 24.13 -9.26
N GLY A 413 -27.44 23.64 -8.64
CA GLY A 413 -27.34 23.42 -7.19
C GLY A 413 -26.20 24.22 -6.55
N SER A 414 -26.57 25.27 -5.82
CA SER A 414 -25.75 26.32 -5.19
C SER A 414 -24.77 25.91 -4.07
N ASP A 415 -23.65 26.64 -4.02
CA ASP A 415 -22.91 27.21 -2.88
C ASP A 415 -22.61 26.39 -1.60
N ASN A 416 -21.30 26.20 -1.33
CA ASN A 416 -20.70 26.72 -0.09
C ASN A 416 -19.17 26.92 -0.19
N GLN A 417 -18.72 28.15 -0.01
CA GLN A 417 -17.30 28.51 0.14
C GLN A 417 -16.88 28.37 1.62
N SER A 418 -15.82 27.61 1.89
CA SER A 418 -15.02 27.79 3.10
C SER A 418 -13.54 27.85 2.77
N LYS A 419 -12.98 29.05 2.93
CA LYS A 419 -11.55 29.33 3.02
C LYS A 419 -10.96 28.59 4.22
N VAL A 420 -9.92 27.79 4.00
CA VAL A 420 -8.96 27.41 5.05
C VAL A 420 -7.57 27.80 4.58
N THR A 421 -6.94 28.65 5.38
CA THR A 421 -5.57 29.15 5.27
C THR A 421 -4.56 28.08 5.64
N THR A 422 -3.60 27.80 4.78
CA THR A 422 -2.42 26.98 5.06
C THR A 422 -1.32 27.83 5.71
N SER A 423 -0.74 27.31 6.79
CA SER A 423 0.48 27.79 7.42
C SER A 423 1.33 26.55 7.72
N GLY A 424 2.44 26.40 7.01
CA GLY A 424 3.32 25.24 7.11
C GLY A 424 4.23 25.25 8.34
N TYR A 425 4.84 24.09 8.59
CA TYR A 425 6.16 23.93 9.18
C TYR A 425 6.78 22.64 8.64
N HIS A 426 7.91 22.76 7.94
CA HIS A 426 8.77 21.67 7.49
C HIS A 426 9.73 21.26 8.60
N SER A 427 9.91 19.95 8.82
CA SER A 427 11.09 19.36 9.45
C SER A 427 11.24 17.91 8.98
N THR A 428 12.14 17.68 8.04
CA THR A 428 12.53 16.35 7.55
C THR A 428 13.76 15.85 8.32
N GLN A 429 13.69 14.64 8.88
CA GLN A 429 14.86 13.86 9.29
C GLN A 429 14.91 12.58 8.46
N ALA A 430 16.08 12.28 7.91
CA ALA A 430 16.35 11.17 7.02
C ALA A 430 16.73 9.90 7.82
N PHE A 431 16.18 8.75 7.44
CA PHE A 431 16.59 7.43 7.91
C PHE A 431 17.35 6.71 6.79
N LEU A 432 18.54 6.19 7.10
CA LEU A 432 19.35 5.34 6.21
C LEU A 432 19.14 3.87 6.60
N GLY A 433 18.65 3.05 5.67
CA GLY A 433 18.56 1.60 5.83
C GLY A 433 19.67 0.87 5.08
N VAL A 434 20.50 0.08 5.77
CA VAL A 434 21.45 -0.87 5.16
C VAL A 434 21.26 -2.23 5.83
N HIS A 435 21.03 -3.25 5.01
CA HIS A 435 20.81 -4.64 5.42
C HIS A 435 22.10 -5.32 5.89
N GLY A 436 22.06 -5.97 7.05
CA GLY A 436 23.11 -6.85 7.56
C GLY A 436 22.53 -8.12 8.16
N VAL A 437 22.78 -9.26 7.50
CA VAL A 437 22.46 -10.61 7.99
C VAL A 437 23.46 -10.97 9.10
N ILE A 438 23.00 -11.37 10.29
CA ILE A 438 23.86 -11.97 11.33
C ILE A 438 23.24 -13.27 11.88
N ILE A 439 24.11 -14.28 11.95
CA ILE A 439 23.90 -15.63 12.48
C ILE A 439 23.96 -15.59 14.02
N ALA A 440 22.88 -15.99 14.71
CA ALA A 440 22.87 -16.13 16.16
C ALA A 440 23.42 -17.50 16.61
N SER A 441 24.35 -17.48 17.56
CA SER A 441 24.83 -18.67 18.29
C SER A 441 24.08 -18.80 19.62
N ALA A 442 23.53 -19.98 19.87
CA ALA A 442 22.80 -20.31 21.09
C ALA A 442 23.72 -20.38 22.33
N VAL A 443 23.30 -19.76 23.43
CA VAL A 443 23.83 -20.02 24.78
C VAL A 443 22.68 -20.46 25.69
N LEU A 444 22.76 -21.72 26.13
CA LEU A 444 21.92 -22.35 27.14
C LEU A 444 22.25 -21.82 28.53
N ILE A 445 21.26 -21.35 29.29
CA ILE A 445 21.32 -21.32 30.75
C ILE A 445 20.03 -21.91 31.32
N GLY A 446 20.20 -23.02 32.03
CA GLY A 446 19.15 -23.72 32.74
C GLY A 446 19.05 -23.32 34.21
N SER A 447 17.90 -23.71 34.77
CA SER A 447 17.56 -23.90 36.19
C SER A 447 17.47 -22.67 37.08
N MET A 448 16.24 -22.39 37.59
CA MET A 448 15.93 -22.40 39.03
C MET A 448 14.40 -22.49 39.22
N PHE A 449 13.89 -23.66 39.64
CA PHE A 449 12.66 -23.75 40.44
C PHE A 449 12.96 -24.61 41.66
N GLY A 450 13.07 -23.94 42.79
CA GLY A 450 13.07 -24.55 44.11
C GLY A 450 11.64 -24.76 44.59
N SER A 451 11.42 -25.91 45.19
CA SER A 451 10.19 -26.39 45.79
C SER A 451 9.67 -25.49 46.92
N ASN A 452 8.34 -25.38 47.01
CA ASN A 452 7.57 -25.56 48.24
C ASN A 452 6.14 -25.97 47.90
#